data_AF-A0A550GU63-F1
#
_entry.id   AF-A0A550GU63-F1
#
_cell.length_a   1.000
_cell.length_b   1.000
_cell.length_c   1.000
_cell.angle_alpha   90.00
_cell.angle_beta   90.00
_cell.angle_gamma   90.00
#
_symmetry.space_group_name_H-M   'P 1'
#
loop_
_entity.id
_entity.type
_entity.pdbx_description
1 polymer ?
#
loop_
_entity_poly.entity_id
_entity_poly.type
_entity_poly.pdbx_seq_one_letter_code
_entity_poly.pdbx_strand_id
1 'polypeptide(L)'
;MPLAEMVYKKKEIERGYNNRTLYVNLSKMIIQNKQVTKKMKDVFTGGRGFNLWLMWNNIPKNKIIQWNDPENEICLATGPLGGIPGFPGGGKTIAMTISPLTHTIIDSNVGGYFGPYLKFSGWDAIEIQGKAESEVYLFIDGDNQKITVENAKGLPSETNLIVDLLSKRHSSENPLYISFISAGPGAENTLMGCLNSSWYDTAR
;
A
#
# COMPACT_ATOMS: atom_id res chain seq x y z
N MET A 1 4.38 -17.85 -12.96
CA MET A 1 5.56 -17.14 -12.44
C MET A 1 5.19 -15.68 -12.20
N PRO A 2 5.75 -15.01 -11.18
CA PRO A 2 5.47 -13.60 -10.94
C PRO A 2 5.98 -12.75 -12.11
N LEU A 3 5.34 -11.60 -12.34
CA LEU A 3 5.74 -10.62 -13.36
C LEU A 3 6.95 -9.79 -12.91
N ALA A 4 7.07 -9.58 -11.60
CA ALA A 4 8.23 -9.01 -10.94
C ALA A 4 8.37 -9.62 -9.55
N GLU A 5 9.60 -9.73 -9.05
CA GLU A 5 9.86 -10.16 -7.68
C GLU A 5 11.06 -9.43 -7.07
N MET A 6 11.03 -9.30 -5.74
CA MET A 6 12.14 -8.79 -4.94
C MET A 6 12.21 -9.55 -3.62
N VAL A 7 13.39 -10.08 -3.30
CA VAL A 7 13.71 -10.59 -1.96
C VAL A 7 14.41 -9.48 -1.18
N TYR A 8 14.08 -9.34 0.10
CA TYR A 8 14.65 -8.32 0.96
C TYR A 8 15.02 -8.91 2.33
N LYS A 9 15.71 -8.11 3.15
CA LYS A 9 16.02 -8.45 4.54
C LYS A 9 15.39 -7.42 5.47
N LYS A 10 14.56 -7.86 6.42
CA LYS A 10 14.04 -7.02 7.50
C LYS A 10 15.20 -6.46 8.33
N LYS A 11 15.03 -5.24 8.82
CA LYS A 11 15.99 -4.52 9.66
C LYS A 11 15.34 -4.33 11.02
N GLU A 12 16.16 -4.10 12.02
CA GLU A 12 15.66 -3.70 13.33
C GLU A 12 14.87 -2.39 13.24
N ILE A 13 13.77 -2.33 13.98
CA ILE A 13 12.93 -1.14 14.05
C ILE A 13 13.61 -0.14 14.98
N GLU A 14 13.85 1.07 14.49
CA GLU A 14 14.47 2.14 15.26
C GLU A 14 13.42 3.20 15.59
N ARG A 15 13.07 3.34 16.89
CA ARG A 15 12.09 4.34 17.36
C ARG A 15 10.76 4.31 16.60
N GLY A 16 10.29 3.11 16.26
CA GLY A 16 9.06 2.90 15.51
C GLY A 16 9.20 3.01 13.99
N TYR A 17 10.41 3.15 13.42
CA TYR A 17 10.65 3.19 11.98
C TYR A 17 11.40 1.97 11.46
N ASN A 18 10.96 1.45 10.32
CA ASN A 18 11.72 0.46 9.53
C ASN A 18 12.83 1.12 8.68
N ASN A 19 12.85 2.46 8.64
CA ASN A 19 13.78 3.30 7.91
C ASN A 19 13.80 3.02 6.39
N ARG A 20 12.67 2.56 5.83
CA ARG A 20 12.52 2.26 4.40
C ARG A 20 11.08 2.37 3.91
N THR A 21 10.92 2.67 2.63
CA THR A 21 9.65 2.61 1.89
C THR A 21 9.79 1.70 0.68
N LEU A 22 8.67 1.15 0.23
CA LEU A 22 8.57 0.27 -0.93
C LEU A 22 8.10 1.07 -2.15
N TYR A 23 8.88 1.06 -3.22
CA TYR A 23 8.50 1.62 -4.51
C TYR A 23 8.15 0.51 -5.49
N VAL A 24 6.97 0.61 -6.09
CA VAL A 24 6.50 -0.31 -7.13
C VAL A 24 6.10 0.50 -8.35
N ASN A 25 6.71 0.20 -9.51
CA ASN A 25 6.28 0.75 -10.79
C ASN A 25 5.67 -0.36 -11.65
N LEU A 26 4.36 -0.31 -11.87
CA LEU A 26 3.60 -1.33 -12.60
C LEU A 26 3.79 -1.26 -14.11
N SER A 27 4.13 -0.10 -14.67
CA SER A 27 4.45 0.01 -16.10
C SER A 27 5.81 -0.56 -16.45
N LYS A 28 6.76 -0.49 -15.52
CA LYS A 28 8.12 -0.99 -15.70
C LYS A 28 8.38 -2.33 -15.02
N MET A 29 7.41 -2.84 -14.26
CA MET A 29 7.55 -4.03 -13.41
C MET A 29 8.77 -3.96 -12.48
N ILE A 30 8.96 -2.81 -11.85
CA ILE A 30 10.08 -2.53 -10.93
C ILE A 30 9.58 -2.57 -9.50
N ILE A 31 10.33 -3.26 -8.63
CA ILE A 31 10.13 -3.26 -7.18
C ILE A 31 11.45 -2.83 -6.53
N GLN A 32 11.43 -1.78 -5.71
CA GLN A 32 12.64 -1.19 -5.14
C GLN A 32 12.42 -0.71 -3.71
N ASN A 33 13.50 -0.69 -2.94
CA ASN A 33 13.56 -0.07 -1.62
C ASN A 33 14.03 1.39 -1.77
N LYS A 34 13.34 2.32 -1.13
CA LYS A 34 13.83 3.69 -0.91
C LYS A 34 14.10 3.94 0.57
N GLN A 35 15.17 4.68 0.86
CA GLN A 35 15.56 5.01 2.23
C GLN A 35 14.65 6.08 2.82
N VAL A 36 14.19 5.87 4.06
CA VAL A 36 13.59 6.94 4.87
C VAL A 36 14.71 7.79 5.46
N THR A 37 14.76 9.06 5.06
CA THR A 37 15.80 9.99 5.51
C THR A 37 15.48 10.59 6.88
N LYS A 38 16.50 11.16 7.55
CA LYS A 38 16.29 11.93 8.79
C LYS A 38 15.30 13.10 8.56
N LYS A 39 15.41 13.79 7.43
CA LYS A 39 14.47 14.87 7.05
C LYS A 39 13.03 14.39 6.97
N MET A 40 12.79 13.20 6.41
CA MET A 40 11.45 12.61 6.37
C MET A 40 10.89 12.43 7.79
N LYS A 41 11.68 11.84 8.69
CA LYS A 41 11.27 11.62 10.08
C LYS A 41 11.00 12.93 10.82
N ASP A 42 11.92 13.89 10.73
CA ASP A 42 11.86 15.14 11.49
C ASP A 42 10.73 16.08 11.01
N VAL A 43 10.49 16.16 9.70
CA VAL A 43 9.54 17.11 9.12
C VAL A 43 8.16 16.49 8.91
N PHE A 44 8.12 15.23 8.49
CA PHE A 44 6.88 14.60 8.03
C PHE A 44 6.35 13.54 8.99
N THR A 45 7.16 13.07 9.94
CA THR A 45 6.83 12.09 11.00
C THR A 45 6.39 10.71 10.49
N GLY A 46 5.50 10.57 9.52
CA GLY A 46 4.94 9.31 9.03
C GLY A 46 3.57 9.54 8.37
N GLY A 47 2.87 8.46 8.03
CA GLY A 47 1.49 8.50 7.53
C GLY A 47 1.31 9.49 6.36
N ARG A 48 0.36 10.43 6.50
CA ARG A 48 0.05 11.47 5.49
C ARG A 48 1.30 12.24 5.04
N GLY A 49 2.19 12.56 5.97
CA GLY A 49 3.40 13.33 5.67
C GLY A 49 4.36 12.54 4.78
N PHE A 50 4.53 11.23 5.04
CA PHE A 50 5.35 10.37 4.19
C PHE A 50 4.74 10.24 2.80
N ASN A 51 3.43 10.01 2.70
CA ASN A 51 2.75 9.98 1.40
C ASN A 51 2.96 11.27 0.60
N LEU A 52 2.79 12.44 1.24
CA LEU A 52 2.99 13.73 0.59
C LEU A 52 4.43 13.89 0.11
N TRP A 53 5.41 13.52 0.94
CA TRP A 53 6.83 13.58 0.56
C TRP A 53 7.14 12.67 -0.63
N LEU A 54 6.65 11.43 -0.62
CA LEU A 54 6.86 10.46 -1.69
C LEU A 54 6.27 10.97 -3.02
N MET A 55 4.96 11.28 -3.02
CA MET A 55 4.29 11.83 -4.20
C MET A 55 4.95 13.11 -4.70
N TRP A 56 5.33 14.02 -3.79
CA TRP A 56 5.99 15.27 -4.18
C TRP A 56 7.31 15.02 -4.90
N ASN A 57 8.11 14.03 -4.51
CA ASN A 57 9.39 13.78 -5.15
C ASN A 57 9.27 13.02 -6.47
N ASN A 58 8.25 12.17 -6.64
CA ASN A 58 8.10 11.38 -7.85
C ASN A 58 7.25 12.05 -8.94
N ILE A 59 6.32 12.93 -8.59
CA ILE A 59 5.49 13.66 -9.56
C ILE A 59 6.34 14.65 -10.36
N PRO A 60 6.34 14.59 -11.71
CA PRO A 60 7.03 15.55 -12.57
C PRO A 60 6.61 16.99 -12.27
N LYS A 61 7.59 17.91 -12.23
CA LYS A 61 7.36 19.34 -11.90
C LYS A 61 7.14 20.22 -13.11
N ASN A 62 7.35 19.68 -14.31
CA ASN A 62 7.24 20.38 -15.58
C ASN A 62 5.86 20.24 -16.23
N LYS A 63 4.92 19.50 -15.63
CA LYS A 63 3.54 19.37 -16.10
C LYS A 63 2.56 19.13 -14.96
N ILE A 64 1.29 19.46 -15.18
CA ILE A 64 0.19 19.11 -14.28
C ILE A 64 -0.19 17.66 -14.55
N ILE A 65 -0.14 16.82 -13.50
CA ILE A 65 -0.50 15.40 -13.57
C ILE A 65 -2.00 15.24 -13.31
N GLN A 66 -2.66 14.47 -14.17
CA GLN A 66 -4.06 14.09 -14.02
C GLN A 66 -4.20 12.79 -13.21
N TRP A 67 -5.38 12.54 -12.66
CA TRP A 67 -5.65 11.35 -11.85
C TRP A 67 -5.36 10.02 -12.56
N ASN A 68 -5.52 10.00 -13.89
CA ASN A 68 -5.34 8.82 -14.74
C ASN A 68 -3.96 8.75 -15.41
N ASP A 69 -3.06 9.67 -15.13
CA ASP A 69 -1.72 9.62 -15.71
C ASP A 69 -0.90 8.52 -15.02
N PRO A 70 -0.02 7.80 -15.72
CA PRO A 70 0.83 6.78 -15.10
C PRO A 70 1.81 7.36 -14.07
N GLU A 71 2.07 8.67 -14.10
CA GLU A 71 2.86 9.35 -13.08
C GLU A 71 2.10 9.65 -11.79
N ASN A 72 0.76 9.57 -11.79
CA ASN A 72 0.00 9.59 -10.54
C ASN A 72 0.32 8.32 -9.74
N GLU A 73 0.37 8.47 -8.42
CA GLU A 73 0.74 7.39 -7.51
C GLU A 73 -0.36 7.17 -6.48
N ILE A 74 -0.48 5.92 -6.04
CA ILE A 74 -1.20 5.57 -4.82
C ILE A 74 -0.15 5.30 -3.75
N CYS A 75 -0.09 6.17 -2.75
CA CYS A 75 0.79 6.00 -1.60
C CYS A 75 -0.01 5.53 -0.39
N LEU A 76 0.45 4.46 0.26
CA LEU A 76 -0.10 3.96 1.52
C LEU A 76 0.99 4.05 2.58
N ALA A 77 0.73 4.73 3.68
CA ALA A 77 1.67 4.87 4.78
C ALA A 77 0.98 4.73 6.12
N THR A 78 1.77 4.33 7.12
CA THR A 78 1.35 4.36 8.52
C THR A 78 2.29 5.23 9.34
N GLY A 79 1.87 5.56 10.55
CA GLY A 79 2.67 6.34 11.48
C GLY A 79 3.79 5.53 12.15
N PRO A 80 4.70 6.19 12.88
CA PRO A 80 5.70 5.49 13.69
C PRO A 80 5.08 4.63 14.80
N LEU A 81 3.86 4.96 15.23
CA LEU A 81 3.09 4.20 16.22
C LEU A 81 2.29 3.03 15.60
N GLY A 82 2.38 2.86 14.28
CA GLY A 82 1.65 1.84 13.54
C GLY A 82 1.99 0.43 14.00
N GLY A 83 0.98 -0.35 14.41
CA GLY A 83 1.13 -1.72 14.86
C GLY A 83 1.62 -1.89 16.30
N ILE A 84 1.69 -0.82 17.10
CA ILE A 84 2.07 -0.92 18.53
C ILE A 84 0.82 -1.08 19.40
N PRO A 85 0.62 -2.22 20.09
CA PRO A 85 -0.60 -2.49 20.86
C PRO A 85 -0.84 -1.52 22.03
N GLY A 86 0.24 -0.93 22.57
CA GLY A 86 0.16 0.02 23.69
C GLY A 86 -0.46 1.37 23.34
N PHE A 87 -0.66 1.68 22.06
CA PHE A 87 -1.29 2.92 21.63
C PHE A 87 -2.70 2.66 21.07
N PRO A 88 -3.75 3.26 21.65
CA PRO A 88 -5.10 3.19 21.08
C PRO A 88 -5.10 3.68 19.63
N GLY A 89 -5.70 2.88 18.73
CA GLY A 89 -5.80 3.25 17.31
C GLY A 89 -4.51 3.09 16.50
N GLY A 90 -3.53 2.30 16.95
CA GLY A 90 -2.30 2.01 16.18
C GLY A 90 -2.50 1.26 14.85
N GLY A 91 -3.73 0.89 14.48
CA GLY A 91 -4.06 0.15 13.25
C GLY A 91 -4.36 1.00 12.02
N LYS A 92 -3.96 2.28 11.99
CA LYS A 92 -4.32 3.19 10.88
C LYS A 92 -3.39 3.07 9.67
N THR A 93 -4.00 3.14 8.49
CA THR A 93 -3.36 3.30 7.18
C THR A 93 -3.91 4.55 6.52
N ILE A 94 -3.05 5.36 5.93
CA ILE A 94 -3.43 6.54 5.15
C ILE A 94 -3.09 6.28 3.70
N ALA A 95 -4.09 6.37 2.83
CA ALA A 95 -3.94 6.38 1.38
C ALA A 95 -3.87 7.83 0.88
N MET A 96 -3.04 8.10 -0.12
CA MET A 96 -2.97 9.40 -0.79
C MET A 96 -2.78 9.22 -2.29
N THR A 97 -3.45 10.03 -3.09
CA THR A 97 -3.33 10.06 -4.55
C THR A 97 -3.91 11.38 -5.11
N ILE A 98 -3.82 11.61 -6.43
CA ILE A 98 -4.62 12.64 -7.10
C ILE A 98 -6.02 12.09 -7.36
N SER A 99 -7.04 12.76 -6.83
CA SER A 99 -8.42 12.30 -6.88
C SER A 99 -9.01 12.37 -8.29
N PRO A 100 -9.68 11.32 -8.78
CA PRO A 100 -10.48 11.37 -10.00
C PRO A 100 -11.69 12.31 -9.94
N LEU A 101 -12.19 12.60 -8.73
CA LEU A 101 -13.35 13.46 -8.54
C LEU A 101 -12.95 14.95 -8.49
N THR A 102 -11.91 15.27 -7.72
CA THR A 102 -11.55 16.67 -7.44
C THR A 102 -10.34 17.15 -8.22
N HIS A 103 -9.67 16.27 -8.97
CA HIS A 103 -8.43 16.56 -9.72
C HIS A 103 -7.31 17.17 -8.85
N THR A 104 -7.37 16.93 -7.54
CA THR A 104 -6.45 17.46 -6.52
C THR A 104 -5.99 16.35 -5.60
N ILE A 105 -4.91 16.60 -4.85
CA ILE A 105 -4.39 15.63 -3.88
C ILE A 105 -5.46 15.36 -2.81
N ILE A 106 -5.75 14.09 -2.58
CA ILE A 106 -6.63 13.60 -1.53
C ILE A 106 -5.88 12.63 -0.63
N ASP A 107 -6.22 12.64 0.65
CA ASP A 107 -5.89 11.56 1.56
C ASP A 107 -7.15 10.92 2.18
N SER A 108 -7.07 9.63 2.43
CA SER A 108 -8.13 8.84 3.08
C SER A 108 -7.53 7.95 4.15
N ASN A 109 -8.23 7.82 5.28
CA ASN A 109 -7.77 7.05 6.43
C ASN A 109 -8.66 5.83 6.64
N VAL A 110 -8.03 4.67 6.84
CA VAL A 110 -8.72 3.43 7.19
C VAL A 110 -8.03 2.76 8.38
N GLY A 111 -8.81 2.06 9.21
CA GLY A 111 -8.28 1.18 10.25
C GLY A 111 -8.06 -0.24 9.72
N GLY A 112 -7.86 -1.19 10.63
CA GLY A 112 -7.70 -2.60 10.31
C GLY A 112 -6.25 -3.08 10.37
N TYR A 113 -5.96 -4.18 9.70
CA TYR A 113 -4.69 -4.90 9.87
C TYR A 113 -3.62 -4.52 8.86
N PHE A 114 -3.97 -3.88 7.74
CA PHE A 114 -3.02 -3.61 6.66
C PHE A 114 -1.82 -2.75 7.08
N GLY A 115 -2.05 -1.63 7.76
CA GLY A 115 -0.98 -0.74 8.21
C GLY A 115 0.01 -1.44 9.15
N PRO A 116 -0.45 -2.10 10.22
CA PRO A 116 0.38 -2.96 11.05
C PRO A 116 1.13 -4.05 10.27
N TYR A 117 0.47 -4.77 9.37
CA TYR A 117 1.10 -5.87 8.63
C TYR A 117 2.16 -5.38 7.64
N LEU A 118 1.96 -4.21 7.04
CA LEU A 118 2.98 -3.53 6.24
C LEU A 118 4.22 -3.21 7.09
N LYS A 119 4.02 -2.75 8.33
CA LYS A 119 5.11 -2.46 9.28
C LYS A 119 5.84 -3.71 9.73
N PHE A 120 5.12 -4.78 10.06
CA PHE A 120 5.70 -6.06 10.45
C PHE A 120 6.45 -6.73 9.29
N SER A 121 5.99 -6.49 8.06
CA SER A 121 6.70 -6.83 6.83
C SER A 121 7.93 -5.94 6.58
N GLY A 122 8.19 -4.94 7.41
CA GLY A 122 9.43 -4.16 7.36
C GLY A 122 9.37 -2.89 6.52
N TRP A 123 8.18 -2.33 6.24
CA TRP A 123 8.02 -1.13 5.41
C TRP A 123 7.26 -0.03 6.15
N ASP A 124 7.70 1.23 6.03
CA ASP A 124 7.02 2.38 6.65
C ASP A 124 5.92 2.95 5.75
N ALA A 125 6.09 2.79 4.43
CA ALA A 125 5.13 3.20 3.40
C ALA A 125 5.37 2.38 2.13
N ILE A 126 4.37 2.35 1.26
CA ILE A 126 4.44 1.88 -0.11
C ILE A 126 3.90 2.95 -1.06
N GLU A 127 4.54 3.10 -2.21
CA GLU A 127 4.12 3.95 -3.32
C GLU A 127 4.03 3.10 -4.58
N ILE A 128 2.86 3.14 -5.22
CA ILE A 128 2.54 2.38 -6.43
C ILE A 128 2.34 3.39 -7.56
N GLN A 129 3.20 3.31 -8.58
CA GLN A 129 3.19 4.17 -9.75
C GLN A 129 2.96 3.35 -11.02
N GLY A 130 2.46 4.01 -12.07
CA GLY A 130 2.29 3.41 -13.38
C GLY A 130 1.05 2.53 -13.47
N LYS A 131 0.90 1.92 -14.64
CA LYS A 131 -0.20 1.02 -14.99
C LYS A 131 0.35 -0.28 -15.55
N ALA A 132 -0.13 -1.39 -15.04
CA ALA A 132 0.15 -2.71 -15.60
C ALA A 132 -0.60 -2.89 -16.93
N GLU A 133 -0.08 -3.74 -17.81
CA GLU A 133 -0.72 -4.08 -19.09
C GLU A 133 -1.95 -4.98 -18.93
N SER A 134 -2.12 -5.60 -17.75
CA SER A 134 -3.26 -6.44 -17.40
C SER A 134 -3.49 -6.38 -15.88
N GLU A 135 -4.62 -6.92 -15.42
CA GLU A 135 -4.93 -7.02 -14.00
C GLU A 135 -3.83 -7.78 -13.23
N VAL A 136 -3.35 -7.15 -12.16
CA VAL A 136 -2.30 -7.68 -11.28
C VAL A 136 -2.62 -7.40 -9.82
N TYR A 137 -2.03 -8.19 -8.92
CA TYR A 137 -1.96 -7.85 -7.51
C TYR A 137 -0.51 -7.83 -7.03
N LEU A 138 -0.23 -6.97 -6.05
CA LEU A 138 1.02 -6.96 -5.33
C LEU A 138 0.86 -7.78 -4.06
N PHE A 139 1.76 -8.73 -3.83
CA PHE A 139 1.81 -9.52 -2.62
C PHE A 139 3.11 -9.26 -1.85
N ILE A 140 2.97 -8.98 -0.56
CA ILE A 140 4.09 -8.76 0.36
C ILE A 140 4.06 -9.90 1.37
N ASP A 141 4.97 -10.84 1.19
CA ASP A 141 5.22 -11.91 2.14
C ASP A 141 6.26 -11.42 3.16
N GLY A 142 5.76 -10.97 4.31
CA GLY A 142 6.57 -10.49 5.41
C GLY A 142 7.41 -11.58 6.06
N ASP A 143 6.95 -12.82 6.05
CA ASP A 143 7.58 -13.94 6.76
C ASP A 143 8.74 -14.51 5.94
N ASN A 144 8.52 -14.73 4.65
CA ASN A 144 9.55 -15.16 3.71
C ASN A 144 10.37 -13.99 3.14
N GLN A 145 10.06 -12.74 3.53
CA GLN A 145 10.75 -11.52 3.10
C GLN A 145 10.84 -11.40 1.58
N LYS A 146 9.71 -11.68 0.91
CA LYS A 146 9.55 -11.66 -0.55
C LYS A 146 8.39 -10.78 -0.96
N ILE A 147 8.55 -10.06 -2.07
CA ILE A 147 7.49 -9.26 -2.69
C ILE A 147 7.34 -9.72 -4.14
N THR A 148 6.10 -9.89 -4.58
CA THR A 148 5.76 -10.32 -5.94
C THR A 148 4.68 -9.44 -6.55
N VAL A 149 4.79 -9.14 -7.84
CA VAL A 149 3.67 -8.69 -8.67
C VAL A 149 3.16 -9.90 -9.43
N GLU A 150 1.91 -10.29 -9.18
CA GLU A 150 1.30 -11.50 -9.72
C GLU A 150 0.13 -11.18 -10.64
N ASN A 151 -0.11 -12.06 -11.60
CA ASN A 151 -1.22 -11.94 -12.52
C ASN A 151 -2.55 -12.14 -11.77
N ALA A 152 -3.49 -11.22 -11.96
CA ALA A 152 -4.84 -11.24 -11.38
C ALA A 152 -5.94 -11.50 -12.42
N LYS A 153 -5.58 -11.86 -13.65
CA LYS A 153 -6.55 -12.15 -14.72
C LYS A 153 -7.46 -13.30 -14.29
N GLY A 154 -8.76 -13.06 -14.36
CA GLY A 154 -9.79 -14.03 -13.98
C GLY A 154 -10.11 -14.05 -12.49
N LEU A 155 -9.51 -13.17 -11.67
CA LEU A 155 -10.07 -12.88 -10.35
C LEU A 155 -11.38 -12.09 -10.52
N PRO A 156 -12.35 -12.26 -9.60
CA PRO A 156 -13.56 -11.44 -9.57
C PRO A 156 -13.23 -9.99 -9.22
N SER A 157 -14.13 -9.07 -9.58
CA SER A 157 -14.00 -7.64 -9.24
C SER A 157 -14.48 -7.35 -7.81
N GLU A 158 -15.34 -8.19 -7.24
CA GLU A 158 -15.89 -8.00 -5.91
C GLU A 158 -14.83 -8.21 -4.82
N THR A 159 -14.62 -7.19 -4.00
CA THR A 159 -13.53 -7.17 -3.01
C THR A 159 -13.63 -8.30 -1.99
N ASN A 160 -14.83 -8.69 -1.56
CA ASN A 160 -15.03 -9.81 -0.64
C ASN A 160 -14.61 -11.15 -1.27
N LEU A 161 -14.90 -11.36 -2.56
CA LEU A 161 -14.52 -12.58 -3.26
C LEU A 161 -13.01 -12.63 -3.50
N ILE A 162 -12.38 -11.50 -3.82
CA ILE A 162 -10.91 -11.39 -3.91
C ILE A 162 -10.27 -11.79 -2.57
N VAL A 163 -10.77 -11.23 -1.46
CA VAL A 163 -10.26 -11.54 -0.12
C VAL A 163 -10.38 -13.03 0.18
N ASP A 164 -11.53 -13.66 -0.07
CA ASP A 164 -11.74 -15.09 0.19
C ASP A 164 -10.80 -15.97 -0.65
N LEU A 165 -10.67 -15.68 -1.95
CA LEU A 165 -9.84 -16.47 -2.87
C LEU A 165 -8.35 -16.34 -2.55
N LEU A 166 -7.87 -15.11 -2.35
CA LEU A 166 -6.46 -14.87 -2.08
C LEU A 166 -6.07 -15.27 -0.66
N SER A 167 -6.97 -15.20 0.32
CA SER A 167 -6.72 -15.75 1.65
C SER A 167 -6.51 -17.25 1.58
N LYS A 168 -7.36 -18.00 0.87
CA LYS A 168 -7.16 -19.45 0.68
C LYS A 168 -5.86 -19.79 -0.05
N ARG A 169 -5.43 -18.93 -0.97
CA ARG A 169 -4.19 -19.13 -1.74
C ARG A 169 -2.93 -18.90 -0.91
N HIS A 170 -2.91 -17.84 -0.10
CA HIS A 170 -1.69 -17.35 0.57
C HIS A 170 -1.68 -17.60 2.08
N SER A 171 -2.82 -17.90 2.70
CA SER A 171 -2.95 -18.19 4.12
C SER A 171 -3.99 -19.29 4.37
N SER A 172 -3.59 -20.54 4.20
CA SER A 172 -4.48 -21.71 4.32
C SER A 172 -4.97 -21.97 5.74
N GLU A 173 -4.26 -21.49 6.76
CA GLU A 173 -4.59 -21.75 8.16
C GLU A 173 -5.59 -20.74 8.74
N ASN A 174 -5.33 -19.45 8.52
CA ASN A 174 -6.15 -18.38 9.07
C ASN A 174 -6.21 -17.19 8.10
N PRO A 175 -7.39 -16.83 7.56
CA PRO A 175 -7.53 -15.70 6.65
C PRO A 175 -7.12 -14.36 7.28
N LEU A 176 -7.09 -14.26 8.62
CA LEU A 176 -6.66 -13.06 9.33
C LEU A 176 -5.15 -12.81 9.28
N TYR A 177 -4.31 -13.80 8.92
CA TYR A 177 -2.86 -13.59 8.82
C TYR A 177 -2.43 -12.77 7.60
N ILE A 178 -3.35 -12.55 6.67
CA ILE A 178 -3.15 -11.72 5.49
C ILE A 178 -4.21 -10.61 5.46
N SER A 179 -3.81 -9.43 5.02
CA SER A 179 -4.70 -8.27 4.89
C SER A 179 -4.61 -7.69 3.48
N PHE A 180 -5.70 -7.12 3.00
CA PHE A 180 -5.84 -6.66 1.61
C PHE A 180 -6.23 -5.19 1.56
N ILE A 181 -5.70 -4.48 0.58
CA ILE A 181 -6.27 -3.25 0.05
C ILE A 181 -6.76 -3.57 -1.36
N SER A 182 -8.05 -3.41 -1.63
CA SER A 182 -8.65 -3.71 -2.93
C SER A 182 -9.68 -2.67 -3.35
N ALA A 183 -9.84 -2.50 -4.65
CA ALA A 183 -10.90 -1.72 -5.24
C ALA A 183 -11.95 -2.68 -5.84
N GLY A 184 -13.22 -2.26 -5.83
CA GLY A 184 -14.33 -3.08 -6.36
C GLY A 184 -14.96 -2.48 -7.62
N PRO A 185 -16.09 -3.05 -8.09
CA PRO A 185 -16.75 -2.64 -9.34
C PRO A 185 -17.10 -1.15 -9.41
N GLY A 186 -17.34 -0.50 -8.27
CA GLY A 186 -17.59 0.94 -8.22
C GLY A 186 -16.40 1.78 -8.71
N ALA A 187 -15.16 1.35 -8.42
CA ALA A 187 -13.96 2.04 -8.88
C ALA A 187 -13.64 1.75 -10.36
N GLU A 188 -14.11 0.61 -10.89
CA GLU A 188 -13.97 0.26 -12.31
C GLU A 188 -14.88 1.09 -13.21
N ASN A 189 -16.06 1.46 -12.70
CA ASN A 189 -17.14 2.05 -13.50
C ASN A 189 -17.42 3.53 -13.18
N THR A 190 -16.80 4.09 -12.14
CA THR A 190 -17.08 5.48 -11.71
C THR A 190 -15.82 6.21 -11.25
N LEU A 191 -15.88 7.54 -11.26
CA LEU A 191 -14.83 8.41 -10.70
C LEU A 191 -14.92 8.51 -9.16
N MET A 192 -15.87 7.83 -8.52
CA MET A 192 -16.02 7.79 -7.07
C MET A 192 -15.90 6.35 -6.58
N GLY A 193 -14.65 5.92 -6.38
CA GLY A 193 -14.30 4.59 -5.87
C GLY A 193 -13.77 4.63 -4.44
N CYS A 194 -13.80 3.47 -3.78
CA CYS A 194 -13.20 3.27 -2.45
C CYS A 194 -12.09 2.22 -2.53
N LEU A 195 -11.01 2.46 -1.79
CA LEU A 195 -10.07 1.43 -1.40
C LEU A 195 -10.60 0.75 -0.14
N ASN A 196 -10.95 -0.53 -0.26
CA ASN A 196 -11.43 -1.34 0.85
C ASN A 196 -10.24 -1.98 1.58
N SER A 197 -10.20 -1.84 2.90
CA SER A 197 -9.30 -2.62 3.74
C SER A 197 -10.03 -3.85 4.23
N SER A 198 -9.41 -5.03 4.07
CA SER A 198 -9.95 -6.24 4.66
C SER A 198 -9.78 -6.24 6.16
N TRP A 199 -10.72 -6.92 6.83
CA TRP A 199 -10.75 -7.18 8.26
C TRP A 199 -10.82 -5.92 9.12
N TYR A 200 -11.45 -6.07 10.27
CA TYR A 200 -11.44 -5.08 11.34
C TYR A 200 -11.46 -5.86 12.65
N ASP A 201 -11.07 -5.17 13.72
CA ASP A 201 -11.21 -5.75 15.05
C ASP A 201 -12.71 -5.86 15.36
N THR A 202 -13.25 -7.07 15.29
CA THR A 202 -14.59 -7.35 15.78
C THR A 202 -14.51 -7.25 17.29
N ALA A 203 -15.06 -6.17 17.84
CA ALA A 203 -15.06 -5.91 19.28
C ALA A 203 -15.26 -7.21 20.08
N ARG A 204 -14.29 -7.52 20.94
CA ARG A 204 -14.36 -8.63 21.90
C ARG A 204 -15.46 -8.40 22.92
#